data_AF-A0A8J8SBV8-F1
#
_entry.id   AF-A0A8J8SBV8-F1
#
_cell.length_a   1.000
_cell.length_b   1.000
_cell.length_c   1.000
_cell.angle_alpha   90.00
_cell.angle_beta   90.00
_cell.angle_gamma   90.00
#
_symmetry.space_group_name_H-M   'P 1'
#
loop_
_entity.id
_entity.type
_entity.pdbx_description
1 polymer ?
#
loop_
_entity_poly.entity_id
_entity_poly.type
_entity_poly.pdbx_seq_one_letter_code
_entity_poly.pdbx_strand_id
1 'polypeptide(L)'
;MTKAEFIEKYKGNQLNIGNYNIELNLITDASFVMGCVHDDGVWKIFKTTERTGHYIIKELSNEDAAFDYFYELVLIQHNTATQSY
;
A
#
# COMPACT_ATOMS: atom_id res chain seq x y z
N MET A 1 6.75 -7.40 -8.40
CA MET A 1 6.42 -8.52 -7.49
C MET A 1 4.93 -8.83 -7.50
N THR A 2 4.52 -10.07 -7.23
CA THR A 2 3.08 -10.47 -7.22
C THR A 2 2.37 -10.15 -5.90
N LYS A 3 1.02 -10.13 -5.91
CA LYS A 3 0.20 -9.96 -4.68
C LYS A 3 0.57 -10.97 -3.58
N ALA A 4 0.86 -12.21 -3.96
CA ALA A 4 1.22 -13.29 -3.04
C ALA A 4 2.57 -13.03 -2.36
N GLU A 5 3.61 -12.73 -3.16
CA GLU A 5 4.94 -12.42 -2.65
C GLU A 5 4.93 -11.19 -1.73
N PHE A 6 4.14 -10.18 -2.09
CA PHE A 6 3.94 -9.00 -1.26
C PHE A 6 3.42 -9.38 0.12
N ILE A 7 2.37 -10.20 0.20
CA ILE A 7 1.77 -10.62 1.48
C ILE A 7 2.76 -11.46 2.29
N GLU A 8 3.51 -12.35 1.65
CA GLU A 8 4.55 -13.14 2.31
C GLU A 8 5.66 -12.27 2.87
N LYS A 9 6.18 -11.31 2.10
CA LYS A 9 7.20 -10.36 2.58
C LYS A 9 6.64 -9.46 3.69
N TYR A 10 5.43 -8.94 3.54
CA TYR A 10 4.80 -8.05 4.52
C TYR A 10 4.59 -8.76 5.87
N LYS A 11 4.04 -9.98 5.84
CA LYS A 11 3.84 -10.80 7.04
C LYS A 11 5.17 -11.32 7.61
N GLY A 12 6.08 -11.76 6.74
CA GLY A 12 7.36 -12.37 7.12
C GLY A 12 8.34 -11.36 7.73
N ASN A 13 8.41 -10.15 7.18
CA ASN A 13 9.27 -9.09 7.71
C ASN A 13 8.62 -8.30 8.86
N GLN A 14 7.38 -8.62 9.24
CA GLN A 14 6.58 -7.86 10.22
C GLN A 14 6.71 -6.34 10.00
N LEU A 15 6.54 -5.90 8.75
CA LEU A 15 6.74 -4.50 8.37
C LEU A 15 5.81 -3.61 9.18
N ASN A 16 6.40 -2.90 10.14
CA ASN A 16 5.68 -1.98 11.00
C ASN A 16 5.50 -0.64 10.27
N ILE A 17 4.39 -0.49 9.58
CA ILE A 17 3.99 0.78 8.93
C ILE A 17 3.33 1.76 9.91
N GLY A 18 3.50 1.55 11.22
CA GLY A 18 2.89 2.36 12.28
C GLY A 18 1.39 2.13 12.37
N ASN A 19 0.62 3.22 12.39
CA ASN A 19 -0.85 3.18 12.39
C ASN A 19 -1.45 2.97 11.00
N TYR A 20 -0.64 2.72 9.96
CA TYR A 20 -1.16 2.46 8.64
C TYR A 20 -1.67 1.01 8.50
N ASN A 21 -2.81 0.84 7.84
CA ASN A 21 -3.32 -0.46 7.41
C ASN A 21 -3.09 -0.67 5.91
N ILE A 22 -3.05 -1.93 5.49
CA ILE A 22 -2.95 -2.32 4.08
C ILE A 22 -4.29 -2.86 3.59
N GLU A 23 -4.80 -2.33 2.47
CA GLU A 23 -5.99 -2.83 1.80
C GLU A 23 -5.73 -3.20 0.33
N LEU A 24 -6.02 -4.44 -0.05
CA LEU A 24 -5.72 -4.95 -1.40
C LEU A 24 -6.98 -5.43 -2.15
N ASN A 25 -8.15 -5.20 -1.57
CA ASN A 25 -9.42 -5.67 -2.12
C ASN A 25 -10.31 -4.51 -2.56
N LEU A 26 -10.38 -3.43 -1.79
CA LEU A 26 -11.23 -2.28 -2.09
C LEU A 26 -10.65 -0.96 -1.56
N ILE A 27 -11.05 0.13 -2.21
CA ILE A 27 -10.75 1.48 -1.74
C ILE A 27 -11.61 1.75 -0.52
N THR A 28 -10.97 2.15 0.57
CA THR A 28 -11.64 2.50 1.82
C THR A 28 -11.40 3.96 2.15
N ASP A 29 -12.35 4.57 2.85
CA ASP A 29 -12.24 5.92 3.41
C ASP A 29 -11.71 5.93 4.84
N ALA A 30 -11.28 4.77 5.36
CA ALA A 30 -10.66 4.69 6.68
C ALA A 30 -9.36 5.48 6.72
N SER A 31 -9.10 6.18 7.83
CA SER A 31 -7.86 6.94 8.05
C SER A 31 -6.64 6.03 8.11
N PHE A 32 -5.50 6.50 7.57
CA PHE A 32 -4.22 5.78 7.57
C PHE A 32 -4.31 4.40 6.92
N VAL A 33 -4.76 4.34 5.68
CA VAL A 33 -4.82 3.11 4.88
C VAL A 33 -4.06 3.33 3.59
N MET A 34 -3.19 2.39 3.27
CA MET A 34 -2.55 2.29 1.97
C MET A 34 -3.14 1.08 1.27
N GLY A 35 -3.43 1.19 -0.02
CA GLY A 35 -3.95 0.05 -0.73
C GLY A 35 -3.63 0.02 -2.21
N CYS A 36 -3.77 -1.16 -2.78
CA CYS A 36 -3.57 -1.42 -4.20
C CYS A 36 -4.76 -2.25 -4.68
N VAL A 37 -5.63 -1.63 -5.47
CA VAL A 37 -6.84 -2.27 -6.00
C VAL A 37 -6.73 -2.43 -7.50
N HIS A 38 -7.30 -3.49 -8.02
CA HIS A 38 -7.42 -3.68 -9.46
C HIS A 38 -8.83 -3.27 -9.90
N ASP A 39 -8.92 -2.19 -10.68
CA ASP A 39 -10.16 -1.61 -11.16
C ASP A 39 -10.05 -1.37 -12.67
N ASP A 40 -11.02 -1.87 -13.43
CA ASP A 40 -11.09 -1.72 -14.90
C ASP A 40 -9.82 -2.18 -15.68
N GLY A 41 -9.13 -3.22 -15.20
CA GLY A 41 -7.91 -3.72 -15.85
C GLY A 41 -6.64 -2.93 -15.53
N VAL A 42 -6.72 -1.97 -14.60
CA VAL A 42 -5.58 -1.23 -14.09
C VAL A 42 -5.48 -1.33 -12.57
N TRP A 43 -4.26 -1.42 -12.07
CA TRP A 43 -3.94 -1.39 -10.66
C TRP A 43 -3.82 0.05 -10.19
N LYS A 44 -4.72 0.45 -9.31
CA LYS A 44 -4.77 1.76 -8.69
C LYS A 44 -4.23 1.65 -7.27
N ILE A 45 -3.09 2.29 -7.04
CA ILE A 45 -2.51 2.44 -5.72
C ILE A 45 -3.12 3.68 -5.10
N PHE A 46 -3.75 3.53 -3.94
CA PHE A 46 -4.35 4.62 -3.20
C PHE A 46 -3.78 4.70 -1.79
N LYS A 47 -3.88 5.89 -1.20
CA LYS A 47 -3.59 6.12 0.20
C LYS A 47 -4.65 7.03 0.79
N THR A 48 -5.00 6.80 2.04
CA THR A 48 -5.89 7.66 2.80
C THR A 48 -5.11 8.47 3.81
N THR A 49 -5.61 9.68 4.05
CA THR A 49 -5.10 10.58 5.06
C THR A 49 -6.23 11.03 5.96
N GLU A 50 -5.90 11.41 7.19
CA GLU A 50 -6.86 11.79 8.23
C GLU A 50 -7.78 12.96 7.82
N ARG A 51 -7.37 13.79 6.85
CA ARG A 51 -8.09 15.02 6.46
C ARG A 51 -8.86 14.96 5.14
N THR A 52 -8.51 14.09 4.20
CA THR A 52 -8.97 14.24 2.80
C THR A 52 -9.46 12.95 2.16
N GLY A 53 -9.71 11.90 2.94
CA GLY A 53 -10.17 10.60 2.40
C GLY A 53 -9.09 9.88 1.60
N HIS A 54 -9.51 9.03 0.66
CA HIS A 54 -8.61 8.30 -0.23
C HIS A 54 -8.17 9.13 -1.44
N TYR A 55 -6.90 9.04 -1.81
CA TYR A 55 -6.40 9.58 -3.07
C TYR A 55 -5.55 8.53 -3.79
N ILE A 56 -5.64 8.54 -5.12
CA ILE A 56 -4.87 7.65 -5.99
C ILE A 56 -3.46 8.22 -6.08
N ILE A 57 -2.46 7.46 -5.64
CA ILE A 57 -1.05 7.79 -5.77
C ILE A 57 -0.59 7.50 -7.20
N LYS A 58 -0.97 6.34 -7.74
CA LYS A 58 -0.49 5.88 -9.05
C LYS A 58 -1.41 4.83 -9.64
N GLU A 59 -1.47 4.79 -10.97
CA GLU A 59 -2.24 3.82 -11.74
C GLU A 59 -1.31 3.09 -12.71
N LEU A 60 -1.36 1.76 -12.71
CA LEU A 60 -0.44 0.88 -13.44
C LEU A 60 -1.21 -0.27 -14.06
N SER A 61 -1.01 -0.54 -15.35
CA SER A 61 -1.68 -1.65 -16.03
C SER A 61 -1.07 -3.02 -15.71
N ASN A 62 0.08 -3.06 -15.04
CA ASN A 62 0.81 -4.28 -14.71
C ASN A 62 0.71 -4.56 -13.21
N GLU A 63 0.25 -5.76 -12.84
CA GLU A 63 0.21 -6.22 -11.44
C GLU A 63 1.59 -6.12 -10.81
N ASP A 64 2.59 -6.67 -11.50
CA ASP A 64 3.93 -6.81 -10.94
C ASP A 64 4.54 -5.45 -10.59
N ALA A 65 4.42 -4.47 -11.48
CA ALA A 65 4.88 -3.10 -11.27
C ALA A 65 4.06 -2.36 -10.20
N ALA A 66 2.76 -2.63 -10.11
CA ALA A 66 1.90 -1.98 -9.12
C ALA A 66 2.22 -2.41 -7.70
N PHE A 67 2.37 -3.71 -7.48
CA PHE A 67 2.78 -4.24 -6.19
C PHE A 67 4.23 -3.92 -5.85
N ASP A 68 5.12 -3.86 -6.84
CA ASP A 68 6.51 -3.44 -6.62
C ASP A 68 6.57 -2.00 -6.08
N TYR A 69 5.86 -1.09 -6.76
CA TYR A 69 5.74 0.29 -6.30
C TYR A 69 5.03 0.40 -4.94
N PHE A 70 3.98 -0.39 -4.72
CA PHE A 70 3.26 -0.42 -3.45
C PHE A 70 4.15 -0.90 -2.29
N TYR A 71 4.94 -1.94 -2.51
CA TYR A 71 5.88 -2.45 -1.53
C TYR A 71 6.96 -1.43 -1.17
N GLU A 72 7.47 -0.70 -2.16
CA GLU A 72 8.41 0.39 -1.92
C GLU A 72 7.80 1.48 -1.02
N LEU A 73 6.54 1.86 -1.24
CA LEU A 73 5.83 2.80 -0.36
C LEU A 73 5.68 2.29 1.08
N VAL A 74 5.31 1.01 1.23
CA VAL A 74 5.18 0.35 2.54
C VAL A 74 6.53 0.32 3.25
N LEU A 75 7.63 0.02 2.53
CA LEU A 75 8.99 0.06 3.08
C LEU A 75 9.40 1.46 3.51
N ILE A 76 9.13 2.49 2.70
CA ILE A 76 9.43 3.89 3.06
C ILE A 76 8.66 4.29 4.31
N GLN A 77 7.37 3.93 4.39
CA GLN A 77 6.53 4.20 5.56
C GLN A 77 7.02 3.48 6.80
N HIS A 78 7.42 2.20 6.64
CA HIS A 78 8.03 1.42 7.71
C HIS A 78 9.31 2.08 8.21
N ASN A 79 10.22 2.43 7.31
CA ASN A 79 11.49 3.05 7.66
C ASN A 79 11.27 4.41 8.37
N THR A 80 10.32 5.21 7.88
CA THR A 80 9.94 6.49 8.52
C THR A 80 9.37 6.28 9.92
N ALA A 81 8.54 5.25 10.11
CA ALA A 81 7.99 4.90 11.41
C ALA A 81 9.07 4.37 12.38
N THR A 82 10.05 3.62 11.88
CA THR A 82 11.15 3.08 12.69
C THR A 82 12.26 4.09 12.99
N GLN A 83 12.49 5.08 12.12
CA GLN A 83 13.51 6.14 12.34
C GLN A 83 13.04 7.25 13.28
N SER A 84 11.82 7.16 13.82
CA SER A 84 11.35 8.02 14.91
C SER A 84 11.83 7.49 16.27
N TYR A 85 13.15 7.44 16.49
CA TYR A 85 13.74 7.19 17.81
C TYR A 85 15.12 7.84 17.96
#